data_AF-A0A2I0AG13-F1
#
_entry.id   AF-A0A2I0AG13-F1
#
_cell.length_a   1.000
_cell.length_b   1.000
_cell.length_c   1.000
_cell.angle_alpha   90.00
_cell.angle_beta   90.00
_cell.angle_gamma   90.00
#
_symmetry.space_group_name_H-M   'P 1'
#
loop_
_entity.id
_entity.type
_entity.pdbx_description
1 polymer ?
#
loop_
_entity_poly.entity_id
_entity_poly.type
_entity_poly.pdbx_seq_one_letter_code
_entity_poly.pdbx_strand_id
1 'polypeptide(L)'
;MLVKLINAKKTIEIGVFTGYSLLTTVLALPKDGKVAFDFAFVDADKENNCNYHERLMKLVRIGGVIAYDNTLWSGSVAAPANPNLPERMKMTREDILRLNQQLAADPKIEVSQVSIGDGVTICRRIACARPAG
;
A
#
# COMPACT_ATOMS: atom_id res chain seq x y z
N MET A 1 -7.91 -15.01 9.34
CA MET A 1 -6.98 -13.88 9.46
C MET A 1 -5.86 -14.05 8.44
N LEU A 2 -5.73 -13.11 7.47
CA LEU A 2 -4.82 -13.22 6.31
C LEU A 2 -3.37 -13.58 6.70
N VAL A 3 -2.86 -12.97 7.77
CA VAL A 3 -1.52 -13.23 8.33
C VAL A 3 -1.29 -14.71 8.65
N LYS A 4 -2.31 -15.42 9.18
CA LYS A 4 -2.23 -16.86 9.48
C LYS A 4 -2.18 -17.70 8.21
N LEU A 5 -2.92 -17.31 7.17
CA LEU A 5 -2.99 -18.05 5.90
C LEU A 5 -1.67 -17.98 5.13
N ILE A 6 -0.96 -16.86 5.20
CA ILE A 6 0.34 -16.68 4.52
C ILE A 6 1.54 -17.11 5.38
N ASN A 7 1.29 -17.61 6.61
CA ASN A 7 2.33 -17.98 7.59
C ASN A 7 3.38 -16.86 7.78
N ALA A 8 2.92 -15.60 7.87
CA ALA A 8 3.81 -14.45 8.01
C ALA A 8 4.50 -14.46 9.37
N LYS A 9 5.82 -14.23 9.38
CA LYS A 9 6.65 -14.18 10.60
C LYS A 9 7.18 -12.77 10.87
N LYS A 10 7.42 -11.99 9.82
CA LYS A 10 7.89 -10.60 9.90
C LYS A 10 6.84 -9.69 9.28
N THR A 11 6.10 -8.98 10.12
CA THR A 11 5.03 -8.07 9.68
C THR A 11 5.39 -6.62 9.96
N ILE A 12 4.87 -5.72 9.12
CA ILE A 12 4.96 -4.28 9.32
C ILE A 12 3.57 -3.66 9.17
N GLU A 13 3.26 -2.68 10.02
CA GLU A 13 2.06 -1.86 9.91
C GLU A 13 2.47 -0.40 9.75
N ILE A 14 1.92 0.26 8.75
CA ILE A 14 2.06 1.69 8.49
C ILE A 14 0.68 2.28 8.78
N GLY A 15 0.54 3.02 9.89
CA GLY A 15 -0.78 3.50 10.30
C GLY A 15 -1.06 3.62 11.80
N VAL A 16 -0.15 3.13 12.66
CA VAL A 16 -0.31 3.26 14.13
C VAL A 16 -0.29 4.74 14.61
N PHE A 17 0.09 5.66 13.72
CA PHE A 17 -0.13 7.11 13.79
C PHE A 17 0.14 7.72 12.39
N THR A 18 1.42 7.88 11.99
CA THR A 18 1.84 8.27 10.62
C THR A 18 2.74 7.24 9.94
N GLY A 19 3.13 6.17 10.64
CA GLY A 19 4.06 5.14 10.13
C GLY A 19 5.46 5.65 9.74
N TYR A 20 5.74 6.94 9.93
CA TYR A 20 6.91 7.64 9.39
C TYR A 20 8.21 7.18 10.06
N SER A 21 8.21 7.01 11.39
CA SER A 21 9.38 6.60 12.15
C SER A 21 9.94 5.26 11.68
N LEU A 22 9.08 4.28 11.42
CA LEU A 22 9.48 2.95 10.99
C LEU A 22 10.06 2.95 9.57
N LEU A 23 9.44 3.69 8.66
CA LEU A 23 9.93 3.86 7.30
C LEU A 23 11.30 4.57 7.30
N THR A 24 11.45 5.64 8.08
CA THR A 24 12.72 6.36 8.26
C THR A 24 13.81 5.45 8.81
N THR A 25 13.53 4.66 9.86
CA THR A 25 14.50 3.71 10.43
C THR A 25 14.97 2.69 9.41
N VAL A 26 14.06 2.14 8.60
CA VAL A 26 14.41 1.14 7.59
C VAL A 26 15.20 1.75 6.43
N LEU A 27 14.92 3.00 6.05
CA LEU A 27 15.69 3.72 5.02
C LEU A 27 17.08 4.16 5.51
N ALA A 28 17.26 4.32 6.82
CA ALA A 28 18.53 4.63 7.44
C ALA A 28 19.45 3.41 7.60
N LEU A 29 18.97 2.20 7.24
CA LEU A 29 19.80 1.02 7.25
C LEU A 29 20.94 1.14 6.23
N PRO A 30 22.13 0.60 6.53
CA PRO A 30 23.23 0.54 5.57
C PRO A 30 22.83 -0.26 4.33
N LYS A 31 23.57 -0.11 3.23
CA LYS A 31 23.23 -0.68 1.91
C LYS A 31 23.05 -2.21 1.90
N ASP A 32 23.62 -2.89 2.88
CA ASP A 32 23.53 -4.34 3.12
C ASP A 32 22.48 -4.73 4.17
N GLY A 33 21.79 -3.76 4.76
CA GLY A 33 20.67 -3.96 5.69
C GLY A 33 19.51 -4.65 5.01
N LYS A 34 19.40 -5.97 5.21
CA LYS A 34 18.34 -6.80 4.64
C LYS A 34 17.14 -6.88 5.59
N VAL A 35 16.18 -5.97 5.43
CA VAL A 35 14.85 -6.15 6.02
C VAL A 35 13.89 -6.63 4.95
N ALA A 36 13.51 -7.90 5.06
CA ALA A 36 12.51 -8.55 4.23
C ALA A 36 11.30 -8.88 5.09
N PHE A 37 10.21 -8.13 4.92
CA PHE A 37 8.92 -8.41 5.55
C PHE A 37 8.13 -9.44 4.74
N ASP A 38 7.39 -10.30 5.44
CA ASP A 38 6.43 -11.23 4.84
C ASP A 38 5.11 -10.53 4.51
N PHE A 39 4.73 -9.55 5.33
CA PHE A 39 3.44 -8.86 5.24
C PHE A 39 3.57 -7.39 5.63
N ALA A 40 2.91 -6.51 4.89
CA ALA A 40 2.75 -5.10 5.22
C ALA A 40 1.26 -4.72 5.20
N PHE A 41 0.78 -4.00 6.21
CA PHE A 41 -0.53 -3.37 6.23
C PHE A 41 -0.37 -1.85 6.19
N VAL A 42 -1.09 -1.18 5.30
CA VAL A 42 -1.01 0.27 5.08
C VAL A 42 -2.39 0.89 5.31
N ASP A 43 -2.52 1.53 6.47
CA ASP A 43 -3.65 2.36 6.86
C ASP A 43 -3.15 3.71 7.40
N ALA A 44 -2.67 4.56 6.49
CA ALA A 44 -2.09 5.86 6.82
C ALA A 44 -2.73 6.97 5.97
N ASP A 45 -2.03 8.10 5.83
CA ASP A 45 -2.40 9.20 4.98
C ASP A 45 -2.35 8.81 3.49
N LYS A 46 -3.49 9.01 2.81
CA LYS A 46 -3.71 8.44 1.47
C LYS A 46 -2.87 9.13 0.39
N GLU A 47 -2.51 10.39 0.60
CA GLU A 47 -1.60 11.19 -0.25
C GLU A 47 -0.21 10.53 -0.43
N ASN A 48 0.25 9.75 0.56
CA ASN A 48 1.55 9.08 0.50
C ASN A 48 1.47 7.58 0.15
N ASN A 49 0.29 7.00 -0.07
CA ASN A 49 0.17 5.57 -0.31
C ASN A 49 0.99 5.09 -1.53
N CYS A 50 1.05 5.89 -2.59
CA CYS A 50 1.91 5.63 -3.75
C CYS A 50 3.40 5.59 -3.38
N ASN A 51 3.84 6.51 -2.52
CA ASN A 51 5.23 6.58 -2.02
C ASN A 51 5.55 5.39 -1.10
N TYR A 52 4.60 4.99 -0.25
CA TYR A 52 4.72 3.80 0.57
C TYR A 52 4.84 2.55 -0.30
N HIS A 53 4.08 2.44 -1.37
CA HIS A 53 4.16 1.33 -2.32
C HIS A 53 5.58 1.16 -2.88
N GLU A 54 6.18 2.23 -3.40
CA GLU A 54 7.53 2.17 -3.96
C GLU A 54 8.59 1.69 -2.96
N ARG A 55 8.47 2.13 -1.70
CA ARG A 55 9.40 1.74 -0.63
C ARG A 55 9.12 0.32 -0.16
N LEU A 56 7.86 -0.07 0.05
CA LEU A 56 7.47 -1.42 0.44
C LEU A 56 7.84 -2.46 -0.62
N MET A 57 7.83 -2.10 -1.91
CA MET A 57 8.33 -2.97 -2.98
C MET A 57 9.84 -3.26 -2.88
N LYS A 58 10.59 -2.54 -2.05
CA LYS A 58 11.99 -2.87 -1.71
C LYS A 58 12.10 -3.72 -0.45
N LEU A 59 11.15 -3.59 0.47
CA LEU A 59 11.19 -4.14 1.83
C LEU A 59 10.38 -5.42 2.02
N VAL A 60 9.31 -5.62 1.26
CA VAL A 60 8.51 -6.85 1.30
C VAL A 60 9.12 -7.86 0.36
N ARG A 61 9.41 -9.09 0.79
CA ARG A 61 10.05 -10.10 -0.08
C ARG A 61 9.20 -10.47 -1.29
N ILE A 62 9.82 -11.06 -2.31
CA ILE A 62 9.07 -11.76 -3.36
C ILE A 62 8.21 -12.86 -2.70
N GLY A 63 6.94 -12.93 -3.12
CA GLY A 63 5.89 -13.76 -2.52
C GLY A 63 5.29 -13.19 -1.24
N GLY A 64 5.82 -12.09 -0.71
CA GLY A 64 5.22 -11.35 0.40
C GLY A 64 4.00 -10.53 -0.04
N VAL A 65 3.22 -10.06 0.94
CA VAL A 65 1.94 -9.39 0.70
C VAL A 65 1.94 -7.98 1.28
N ILE A 66 1.39 -7.03 0.53
CA ILE A 66 1.08 -5.68 0.99
C ILE A 66 -0.44 -5.52 0.92
N ALA A 67 -1.08 -5.02 1.97
CA ALA A 67 -2.51 -4.71 1.99
C ALA A 67 -2.70 -3.22 2.27
N TYR A 68 -3.50 -2.55 1.43
CA TYR A 68 -3.87 -1.15 1.58
C TYR A 68 -5.32 -1.03 2.02
N ASP A 69 -5.58 -0.25 3.08
CA ASP A 69 -6.92 -0.05 3.63
C ASP A 69 -7.63 1.18 3.03
N ASN A 70 -8.96 1.16 3.11
CA ASN A 70 -9.91 2.17 2.62
C ASN A 70 -9.83 2.47 1.12
N THR A 71 -9.49 1.47 0.31
CA THR A 71 -9.28 1.64 -1.14
C THR A 71 -10.57 1.81 -1.95
N LEU A 72 -11.74 1.56 -1.35
CA LEU A 72 -13.04 1.92 -1.94
C LEU A 72 -13.52 3.30 -1.48
N TRP A 73 -12.94 3.87 -0.41
CA TRP A 73 -13.18 5.21 0.10
C TRP A 73 -14.66 5.60 0.18
N SER A 74 -15.42 4.79 0.92
CA SER A 74 -16.88 4.87 1.09
C SER A 74 -17.66 4.82 -0.22
N GLY A 75 -17.11 4.14 -1.23
CA GLY A 75 -17.67 4.03 -2.58
C GLY A 75 -17.47 5.28 -3.45
N SER A 76 -16.86 6.35 -2.92
CA SER A 76 -16.71 7.63 -3.60
C SER A 76 -15.86 7.56 -4.88
N VAL A 77 -14.99 6.56 -4.98
CA VAL A 77 -14.16 6.28 -6.17
C VAL A 77 -14.99 5.81 -7.38
N ALA A 78 -16.18 5.25 -7.13
CA ALA A 78 -17.13 4.84 -8.17
C ALA A 78 -18.26 5.88 -8.37
N ALA A 79 -18.35 6.88 -7.49
CA ALA A 79 -19.36 7.92 -7.58
C ALA A 79 -18.97 9.02 -8.61
N PRO A 80 -19.96 9.68 -9.24
CA PRO A 80 -19.73 10.88 -10.02
C PRO A 80 -19.02 11.97 -9.21
N ALA A 81 -18.25 12.83 -9.88
CA ALA A 81 -17.62 13.96 -9.23
C ALA A 81 -18.69 14.88 -8.59
N ASN A 82 -18.52 15.21 -7.30
CA ASN A 82 -19.38 16.13 -6.59
C ASN A 82 -18.62 17.44 -6.31
N PRO A 83 -18.94 18.54 -7.02
CA PRO A 83 -18.22 19.80 -6.88
C PRO A 83 -18.42 20.47 -5.52
N ASN A 84 -19.47 20.09 -4.77
CA ASN A 84 -19.83 20.70 -3.49
C ASN A 84 -19.14 20.04 -2.29
N LEU A 85 -18.34 18.99 -2.49
CA LEU A 85 -17.57 18.39 -1.40
C LEU A 85 -16.45 19.34 -0.93
N PRO A 86 -16.07 19.27 0.35
CA PRO A 86 -14.86 19.93 0.85
C PRO A 86 -13.64 19.53 0.01
N GLU A 87 -12.75 20.48 -0.28
CA GLU A 87 -11.60 20.26 -1.17
C GLU A 87 -10.72 19.10 -0.72
N ARG A 88 -10.51 18.97 0.59
CA ARG A 88 -9.78 17.84 1.19
C ARG A 88 -10.37 16.48 0.79
N MET A 89 -11.69 16.33 0.78
CA MET A 89 -12.32 15.05 0.40
C MET A 89 -12.16 14.76 -1.09
N LYS A 90 -12.17 15.79 -1.94
CA LYS A 90 -11.89 15.64 -3.38
C LYS A 90 -10.45 15.19 -3.60
N MET A 91 -9.50 15.87 -2.96
CA MET A 91 -8.07 15.52 -3.04
C MET A 91 -7.82 14.08 -2.58
N THR A 92 -8.35 13.69 -1.41
CA THR A 92 -8.18 12.31 -0.92
C THR A 92 -8.83 11.27 -1.84
N ARG A 93 -9.97 11.58 -2.48
CA ARG A 93 -10.56 10.71 -3.50
C ARG A 93 -9.61 10.53 -4.69
N GLU A 94 -9.01 11.60 -5.18
CA GLU A 94 -8.05 11.54 -6.29
C GLU A 94 -6.79 10.75 -5.90
N ASP A 95 -6.30 10.88 -4.67
CA ASP A 95 -5.16 10.09 -4.18
C ASP A 95 -5.46 8.59 -4.17
N ILE A 96 -6.66 8.19 -3.74
CA ILE A 96 -7.09 6.78 -3.76
C ILE A 96 -7.28 6.29 -5.20
N LEU A 97 -7.86 7.09 -6.10
CA LEU A 97 -7.98 6.74 -7.52
C LEU A 97 -6.61 6.52 -8.16
N ARG A 98 -5.66 7.40 -7.88
CA ARG A 98 -4.27 7.30 -8.35
C ARG A 98 -3.60 6.04 -7.82
N LEU A 99 -3.76 5.73 -6.53
CA LEU A 99 -3.25 4.49 -5.93
C LEU A 99 -3.85 3.26 -6.63
N ASN A 100 -5.17 3.20 -6.76
CA ASN A 100 -5.86 2.06 -7.37
C ASN A 100 -5.38 1.83 -8.82
N GLN A 101 -5.20 2.92 -9.59
CA GLN A 101 -4.65 2.85 -10.95
C GLN A 101 -3.19 2.36 -10.94
N GLN A 102 -2.35 2.87 -10.03
CA GLN A 102 -0.96 2.43 -9.91
C GLN A 102 -0.88 0.93 -9.58
N LEU A 103 -1.67 0.46 -8.62
CA LEU A 103 -1.67 -0.95 -8.21
C LEU A 103 -2.21 -1.86 -9.32
N ALA A 104 -3.25 -1.44 -10.04
CA ALA A 104 -3.78 -2.21 -11.16
C ALA A 104 -2.81 -2.30 -12.35
N ALA A 105 -1.97 -1.29 -12.54
CA ALA A 105 -1.01 -1.21 -13.64
C ALA A 105 0.38 -1.77 -13.30
N ASP A 106 0.70 -2.05 -12.02
CA ASP A 106 2.05 -2.49 -11.63
C ASP A 106 2.27 -3.98 -11.95
N PRO A 107 3.14 -4.33 -12.92
CA PRO A 107 3.37 -5.72 -13.33
C PRO A 107 4.19 -6.55 -12.33
N LYS A 108 4.73 -5.93 -11.27
CA LYS A 108 5.52 -6.62 -10.24
C LYS A 108 4.64 -7.17 -9.12
N ILE A 109 3.32 -6.96 -9.17
CA ILE A 109 2.36 -7.48 -8.21
C ILE A 109 1.22 -8.24 -8.88
N GLU A 110 0.64 -9.20 -8.16
CA GLU A 110 -0.72 -9.66 -8.38
C GLU A 110 -1.63 -8.92 -7.41
N VAL A 111 -2.77 -8.42 -7.90
CA VAL A 111 -3.65 -7.55 -7.12
C VAL A 111 -5.05 -8.14 -7.02
N SER A 112 -5.66 -7.99 -5.84
CA SER A 112 -7.07 -8.28 -5.61
C SER A 112 -7.65 -7.20 -4.68
N GLN A 113 -8.57 -6.39 -5.20
CA GLN A 113 -9.33 -5.44 -4.40
C GLN A 113 -10.60 -6.12 -3.90
N VAL A 114 -10.76 -6.20 -2.58
CA VAL A 114 -11.88 -6.89 -1.94
C VAL A 114 -12.75 -5.93 -1.13
N SER A 115 -14.06 -6.14 -1.18
CA SER A 115 -15.07 -5.33 -0.48
C SER A 115 -15.22 -5.76 0.99
N ILE A 116 -14.12 -5.72 1.74
CA ILE A 116 -14.10 -5.93 3.19
C ILE A 116 -13.86 -4.57 3.85
N GLY A 117 -14.69 -4.20 4.84
CA GLY A 117 -14.63 -2.88 5.46
C GLY A 117 -14.87 -1.78 4.43
N ASP A 118 -13.99 -0.78 4.41
CA ASP A 118 -14.02 0.31 3.42
C ASP A 118 -13.17 0.01 2.17
N GLY A 119 -12.95 -1.28 1.91
CA GLY A 119 -12.18 -1.79 0.78
C GLY A 119 -10.71 -2.02 1.10
N VAL A 120 -10.25 -3.24 0.89
CA VAL A 120 -8.83 -3.60 1.06
C VAL A 120 -8.27 -4.06 -0.27
N THR A 121 -7.16 -3.46 -0.71
CA THR A 121 -6.43 -3.95 -1.89
C THR A 121 -5.24 -4.78 -1.45
N ILE A 122 -5.28 -6.07 -1.74
CA ILE A 122 -4.24 -7.05 -1.43
C ILE A 122 -3.32 -7.19 -2.64
N CYS A 123 -2.03 -6.94 -2.43
CA CYS A 123 -0.99 -6.98 -3.45
C CYS A 123 0.05 -8.05 -3.07
N ARG A 124 0.19 -9.11 -3.87
CA ARG A 124 1.26 -10.09 -3.72
C ARG A 124 2.43 -9.71 -4.61
N ARG A 125 3.62 -9.49 -4.04
CA ARG A 125 4.82 -9.17 -4.82
C ARG A 125 5.30 -10.40 -5.61
N ILE A 126 5.45 -10.28 -6.92
CA ILE A 126 5.89 -11.38 -7.81
C ILE A 126 7.23 -11.13 -8.50
N ALA A 127 7.71 -9.88 -8.54
CA ALA A 127 8.99 -9.56 -9.20
C ALA A 127 9.83 -8.52 -8.45
N CYS A 128 11.09 -8.38 -8.86
CA CYS A 128 11.96 -7.27 -8.47
C CYS A 128 11.69 -6.02 -9.32
N ALA A 129 11.90 -4.84 -8.73
CA ALA A 129 12.13 -3.64 -9.52
C ALA A 129 13.42 -3.87 -10.32
N ARG A 130 13.35 -3.90 -11.65
CA ARG A 130 14.57 -3.85 -12.46
C ARG A 130 15.27 -2.52 -12.15
N PRO A 131 16.61 -2.48 -12.01
CA PRO A 131 17.30 -1.21 -12.06
C PRO A 131 16.97 -0.54 -13.41
N ALA A 132 16.59 0.73 -13.37
CA ALA A 132 16.58 1.54 -14.59
C ALA A 132 18.01 1.49 -15.15
N GLY A 133 18.13 1.04 -16.40
CA GLY A 133 19.40 1.03 -17.13
C GLY A 133 19.88 2.43 -17.45
#